data_AF-A0A5P5ZNU4-F1
#
_entry.id   AF-A0A5P5ZNU4-F1
#
_cell.length_a   1.000
_cell.length_b   1.000
_cell.length_c   1.000
_cell.angle_alpha   90.00
_cell.angle_beta   90.00
_cell.angle_gamma   90.00
#
_symmetry.space_group_name_H-M   'P 1'
#
loop_
_entity.id
_entity.type
_entity.pdbx_description
1 polymer ?
#
loop_
_entity_poly.entity_id
_entity_poly.type
_entity_poly.pdbx_seq_one_letter_code
_entity_poly.pdbx_strand_id
1 'polypeptide(L)'
;MIDRNFYLENLTAFDELIGSDRTTAEKVIYKVYCILQRDKIWLYNVAAPEELTDEDEDLLIDVENELALLDETYNFRFQEFHELVMENMANEQDSWTLDEDDEFGYDEWDLEDLDDEDDDEDDSEQKHFI
;
A
#
# COMPACT_ATOMS: atom_id res chain seq x y z
N MET A 1 13.65 4.08 11.16
CA MET A 1 12.72 3.87 12.28
C MET A 1 11.40 3.44 11.67
N ILE A 2 10.86 2.34 12.17
CA ILE A 2 9.65 1.70 11.65
C ILE A 2 8.43 2.46 12.15
N ASP A 3 7.46 2.70 11.26
CA ASP A 3 6.25 3.45 11.58
C ASP A 3 5.13 2.50 11.98
N ARG A 4 4.93 2.30 13.29
CA ARG A 4 3.87 1.45 13.82
C ARG A 4 2.47 1.94 13.45
N ASN A 5 2.25 3.26 13.45
CA ASN A 5 0.92 3.80 13.20
C ASN A 5 0.51 3.57 11.75
N PHE A 6 1.47 3.67 10.82
CA PHE A 6 1.25 3.31 9.43
C PHE A 6 0.64 1.91 9.28
N TYR A 7 1.23 0.89 9.92
CA TYR A 7 0.71 -0.48 9.82
C TYR A 7 -0.70 -0.61 10.39
N LEU A 8 -0.92 -0.10 11.61
CA LEU A 8 -2.21 -0.20 12.28
C LEU A 8 -3.33 0.50 11.50
N GLU A 9 -3.08 1.73 11.04
CA GLU A 9 -4.07 2.51 10.30
C GLU A 9 -4.45 1.84 8.98
N ASN A 10 -3.46 1.33 8.24
CA ASN A 10 -3.71 0.76 6.92
C ASN A 10 -4.32 -0.65 7.00
N LEU A 11 -3.96 -1.46 8.00
CA LEU A 11 -4.63 -2.75 8.23
C LEU A 11 -6.08 -2.54 8.69
N THR A 12 -6.33 -1.56 9.57
CA THR A 12 -7.70 -1.18 9.96
C THR A 12 -8.50 -0.69 8.76
N ALA A 13 -7.92 0.17 7.92
CA ALA A 13 -8.58 0.66 6.72
C ALA A 13 -8.89 -0.47 5.73
N PHE A 14 -7.98 -1.45 5.59
CA PHE A 14 -8.23 -2.63 4.76
C PHE A 14 -9.47 -3.41 5.23
N ASP A 15 -9.59 -3.66 6.55
CA ASP A 15 -10.72 -4.40 7.12
C ASP A 15 -12.07 -3.70 6.85
N GLU A 16 -12.10 -2.37 6.88
CA GLU A 16 -13.29 -1.57 6.57
C GLU A 16 -13.64 -1.59 5.07
N LEU A 17 -12.62 -1.58 4.21
CA LEU A 17 -12.78 -1.45 2.76
C LEU A 17 -13.03 -2.77 2.03
N ILE A 18 -12.48 -3.89 2.49
CA ILE A 18 -12.47 -5.14 1.70
C ILE A 18 -13.88 -5.66 1.36
N GLY A 19 -14.89 -5.29 2.14
CA GLY A 19 -16.30 -5.62 1.88
C GLY A 19 -17.05 -4.63 0.98
N SER A 20 -16.59 -3.39 0.89
CA SER A 20 -17.28 -2.27 0.22
C SER A 20 -16.59 -1.86 -1.09
N ASP A 21 -15.28 -1.68 -1.06
CA ASP A 21 -14.42 -1.35 -2.19
C ASP A 21 -13.15 -2.19 -2.19
N ARG A 22 -13.23 -3.34 -2.86
CA ARG A 22 -12.12 -4.28 -2.98
C ARG A 22 -10.91 -3.68 -3.68
N THR A 23 -11.10 -2.84 -4.68
CA THR A 23 -9.96 -2.28 -5.45
C THR A 23 -9.16 -1.32 -4.59
N THR A 24 -9.83 -0.47 -3.81
CA THR A 24 -9.13 0.41 -2.87
C THR A 24 -8.51 -0.38 -1.72
N ALA A 25 -9.19 -1.39 -1.18
CA ALA A 25 -8.62 -2.29 -0.18
C ALA A 25 -7.34 -2.98 -0.67
N GLU A 26 -7.35 -3.49 -1.91
CA GLU A 26 -6.18 -4.09 -2.54
C GLU A 26 -5.01 -3.11 -2.62
N LYS A 27 -5.24 -1.86 -3.05
CA LYS A 27 -4.18 -0.83 -3.08
C LYS A 27 -3.59 -0.59 -1.69
N VAL A 28 -4.43 -0.51 -0.66
CA VAL A 28 -3.99 -0.32 0.73
C VAL A 28 -3.11 -1.49 1.18
N ILE A 29 -3.55 -2.74 0.97
CA ILE A 29 -2.80 -3.89 1.46
C ILE A 29 -1.49 -4.13 0.71
N TYR A 30 -1.46 -3.87 -0.60
CA TYR A 30 -0.21 -3.89 -1.37
C TYR A 30 0.77 -2.81 -0.90
N LYS A 31 0.27 -1.62 -0.53
CA LYS A 31 1.10 -0.57 0.07
C LYS A 31 1.72 -1.06 1.40
N VAL A 32 0.92 -1.68 2.27
CA VAL A 32 1.41 -2.27 3.52
C VAL A 32 2.50 -3.30 3.25
N TYR A 33 2.28 -4.21 2.30
CA TYR A 33 3.26 -5.21 1.91
C TYR A 33 4.58 -4.61 1.43
N CYS A 34 4.55 -3.62 0.53
CA CYS A 34 5.75 -2.96 0.04
C CYS A 34 6.55 -2.28 1.16
N ILE A 35 5.86 -1.62 2.09
CA ILE A 35 6.50 -0.97 3.24
C ILE A 35 7.11 -2.01 4.19
N LEU A 36 6.43 -3.14 4.43
CA LEU A 36 7.01 -4.28 5.16
C LEU A 36 8.32 -4.76 4.52
N GLN A 37 8.36 -4.98 3.19
CA GLN A 37 9.59 -5.43 2.53
C GLN A 37 10.74 -4.43 2.69
N ARG A 38 10.44 -3.13 2.52
CA ARG A 38 11.41 -2.05 2.77
C ARG A 38 11.94 -2.08 4.20
N ASP A 39 11.05 -2.20 5.17
CA ASP A 39 11.40 -2.13 6.59
C ASP A 39 12.17 -3.36 7.04
N LYS A 40 11.86 -4.55 6.50
CA LYS A 40 12.69 -5.76 6.69
C LYS A 40 14.09 -5.57 6.12
N ILE A 41 14.23 -5.01 4.92
CA ILE A 41 15.55 -4.70 4.33
C ILE A 41 16.31 -3.72 5.22
N TRP A 42 15.65 -2.67 5.69
CA TRP A 42 16.27 -1.69 6.57
C TRP A 42 16.75 -2.34 7.88
N LEU A 43 15.90 -3.13 8.53
CA LEU A 43 16.21 -3.82 9.78
C LEU A 43 17.43 -4.75 9.65
N TYR A 44 17.48 -5.57 8.59
CA TYR A 44 18.53 -6.58 8.45
C TYR A 44 19.82 -6.10 7.77
N ASN A 45 19.74 -5.08 6.91
CA ASN A 45 20.87 -4.68 6.06
C ASN A 45 21.41 -3.28 6.33
N VAL A 46 20.64 -2.40 6.99
CA VAL A 46 20.99 -0.98 7.12
C VAL A 46 21.11 -0.53 8.57
N ALA A 47 20.18 -0.95 9.43
CA ALA A 47 20.11 -0.50 10.81
C ALA A 47 21.37 -0.91 11.60
N ALA A 48 21.92 0.03 12.37
CA ALA A 48 22.96 -0.31 13.33
C ALA A 48 22.35 -1.11 14.49
N PRO A 49 23.11 -2.00 15.15
CA PRO A 49 22.59 -2.80 16.27
C PRO A 49 22.00 -1.99 17.43
N GLU A 50 22.41 -0.73 17.57
CA GLU A 50 21.95 0.20 18.61
C GLU A 50 20.59 0.84 18.28
N GLU A 51 20.19 0.80 17.00
CA GLU A 51 18.93 1.33 16.48
C GLU A 51 17.85 0.24 16.40
N LEU A 52 18.24 -1.03 16.59
CA LEU A 52 17.33 -2.17 16.62
C LEU A 52 16.68 -2.27 17.99
N THR A 53 15.36 -2.19 18.02
CA THR A 53 14.57 -2.51 19.20
C THR A 53 13.88 -3.84 19.01
N ASP A 54 13.75 -4.62 20.07
CA ASP A 54 12.99 -5.89 20.03
C ASP A 54 11.53 -5.62 19.61
N GLU A 55 10.98 -4.45 19.98
CA GLU A 55 9.63 -4.02 19.62
C GLU A 55 9.43 -3.81 18.12
N ASP A 56 10.48 -3.39 17.40
CA ASP A 56 10.46 -3.21 15.94
C ASP A 56 10.45 -4.56 15.23
N GLU A 57 11.28 -5.51 15.68
CA GLU A 57 11.31 -6.87 15.12
C GLU A 57 9.99 -7.59 15.35
N ASP A 58 9.45 -7.53 16.57
CA ASP A 58 8.16 -8.12 16.93
C ASP A 58 7.03 -7.54 16.07
N LEU A 59 7.02 -6.22 15.87
CA LEU A 59 6.03 -5.55 15.01
C LEU A 59 6.07 -6.08 13.57
N LEU A 60 7.25 -6.21 12.96
CA LEU A 60 7.34 -6.68 11.58
C LEU A 60 6.93 -8.15 11.45
N ILE A 61 7.21 -8.98 12.47
CA ILE A 61 6.76 -10.38 12.52
C ILE A 61 5.23 -10.46 12.60
N ASP A 62 4.61 -9.64 13.46
CA ASP A 62 3.15 -9.61 13.60
C ASP A 62 2.47 -9.21 12.28
N VAL A 63 2.97 -8.15 11.63
CA VAL A 63 2.46 -7.69 10.33
C VAL A 63 2.66 -8.76 9.24
N GLU A 64 3.82 -9.45 9.22
CA GLU A 64 4.08 -10.52 8.25
C GLU A 64 3.09 -11.68 8.41
N ASN A 65 2.81 -12.09 9.65
CA ASN A 65 1.84 -13.13 9.94
C ASN A 65 0.42 -12.72 9.51
N GLU A 66 0.05 -11.47 9.77
CA GLU A 66 -1.26 -10.95 9.36
C GLU A 66 -1.41 -10.92 7.84
N LEU A 67 -0.40 -10.41 7.12
CA LEU A 67 -0.42 -10.42 5.65
C LEU A 67 -0.46 -11.84 5.07
N ALA A 68 0.20 -12.81 5.71
CA ALA A 68 0.13 -14.20 5.29
C ALA A 68 -1.29 -14.78 5.43
N LEU A 69 -1.99 -14.47 6.54
CA LEU A 69 -3.38 -14.88 6.74
C LEU A 69 -4.32 -14.21 5.72
N LEU A 70 -4.09 -12.94 5.43
CA LEU A 70 -4.86 -12.20 4.41
C LEU A 70 -4.61 -12.77 3.01
N ASP A 71 -3.38 -13.15 2.70
CA ASP A 71 -3.04 -13.79 1.42
C ASP A 71 -3.74 -15.14 1.26
N GLU A 72 -3.78 -15.96 2.30
CA GLU A 72 -4.52 -17.24 2.30
C GLU A 72 -6.03 -17.01 2.13
N THR A 73 -6.56 -15.95 2.76
CA THR A 73 -8.00 -15.66 2.75
C THR A 73 -8.49 -15.07 1.44
N TYR A 74 -7.72 -14.13 0.86
CA TYR A 74 -8.16 -13.32 -0.28
C TYR A 74 -7.37 -13.59 -1.58
N ASN A 75 -6.31 -14.40 -1.50
CA ASN A 75 -5.44 -14.82 -2.61
C ASN A 75 -4.80 -13.62 -3.34
N PHE A 76 -4.11 -12.76 -2.59
CA PHE A 76 -3.42 -11.60 -3.14
C PHE A 76 -2.18 -11.97 -3.94
N ARG A 77 -1.52 -13.09 -3.62
CA ARG A 77 -0.30 -13.61 -4.23
C ARG A 77 0.90 -12.68 -4.01
N PHE A 78 1.05 -12.15 -2.78
CA PHE A 78 2.09 -11.18 -2.46
C PHE A 78 3.51 -11.63 -2.80
N GLN A 79 3.83 -12.91 -2.52
CA GLN A 79 5.16 -13.45 -2.81
C GLN A 79 5.47 -13.43 -4.31
N GLU A 80 4.52 -13.86 -5.14
CA GLU A 80 4.71 -13.91 -6.59
C GLU A 80 4.80 -12.51 -7.19
N PHE A 81 4.04 -11.56 -6.64
CA PHE A 81 4.19 -10.15 -6.97
C PHE A 81 5.60 -9.65 -6.65
N HIS A 82 6.12 -9.95 -5.47
CA HIS A 82 7.47 -9.53 -5.08
C HIS A 82 8.56 -10.15 -5.96
N GLU A 83 8.45 -11.45 -6.26
CA GLU A 83 9.37 -12.14 -7.16
C GLU A 83 9.39 -11.49 -8.55
N LEU A 84 8.22 -11.15 -9.10
CA LEU A 84 8.09 -10.46 -10.38
C LEU A 84 8.71 -9.06 -10.36
N VAL A 85 8.51 -8.30 -9.27
CA VAL A 85 9.13 -6.98 -9.10
C VAL A 85 10.66 -7.10 -9.06
N MET A 86 11.19 -8.06 -8.31
CA MET A 86 12.63 -8.28 -8.21
C MET A 86 13.24 -8.75 -9.53
N GLU A 87 12.55 -9.60 -10.28
CA GLU A 87 12.97 -10.01 -11.62
C GLU A 87 13.00 -8.83 -12.60
N ASN A 88 11.96 -7.98 -12.59
CA ASN A 88 11.93 -6.79 -13.43
C ASN A 88 13.05 -5.80 -13.08
N MET A 89 13.30 -5.55 -11.80
CA MET A 89 14.41 -4.67 -11.36
C MET A 89 15.78 -5.22 -11.79
N ALA A 90 15.97 -6.55 -11.74
CA ALA A 90 17.20 -7.18 -12.20
C ALA A 90 17.39 -7.04 -13.72
N ASN A 91 16.30 -7.19 -14.50
CA ASN A 91 16.33 -7.04 -15.95
C ASN A 91 16.55 -5.59 -16.41
N GLU A 92 16.02 -4.61 -15.67
CA GLU A 92 16.26 -3.18 -15.96
C GLU A 92 17.69 -2.74 -15.62
N GLN A 93 18.34 -3.34 -14.62
CA GLN A 93 19.76 -3.08 -14.33
C GLN A 93 20.71 -3.43 -15.49
N ASP A 94 20.34 -4.36 -16.36
CA ASP A 94 21.10 -4.69 -17.58
C ASP A 94 20.87 -3.70 -18.74
N SER A 95 19.86 -2.81 -18.64
CA SER A 95 19.51 -1.81 -19.66
C SER A 95 20.03 -0.39 -19.35
N TRP A 96 20.61 -0.14 -18.17
CA TRP A 96 21.12 1.16 -17.77
C TRP A 96 22.56 1.39 -18.28
N THR A 97 22.72 1.45 -19.59
CA THR A 97 23.70 2.39 -20.15
C THR A 97 23.07 3.78 -20.01
N LEU A 98 23.57 4.56 -19.06
CA LEU A 98 23.20 5.96 -18.84
C LEU A 98 23.41 6.77 -20.14
N ASP A 99 22.35 6.97 -20.91
CA ASP A 99 22.25 8.14 -21.78
C ASP A 99 21.70 9.27 -20.90
N GLU A 100 22.56 10.24 -20.58
CA GLU A 100 22.36 11.35 -19.62
C GLU A 100 21.26 12.37 -20.00
N ASP A 101 20.32 12.03 -20.90
CA ASP A 101 19.38 12.99 -21.50
C ASP A 101 17.89 12.69 -21.25
N ASP A 102 17.52 11.75 -20.38
CA ASP A 102 16.11 11.56 -20.00
C ASP A 102 15.78 12.34 -18.72
N GLU A 103 15.32 13.58 -18.93
CA GLU A 103 14.61 14.43 -18.00
C GLU A 103 13.33 13.71 -17.53
N PHE A 104 13.45 12.85 -16.50
CA PHE A 104 12.31 12.30 -15.79
C PHE A 104 11.57 13.44 -15.07
N GLY A 105 10.59 14.00 -15.77
CA GLY A 105 9.57 14.88 -15.22
C GLY A 105 8.82 14.15 -14.13
N TYR A 106 9.19 14.45 -12.88
CA TYR A 106 8.32 14.20 -11.73
C TYR A 106 7.14 15.16 -11.81
N ASP A 107 6.18 14.87 -12.70
CA ASP A 107 4.85 15.46 -12.61
C ASP A 107 4.19 14.88 -11.36
N GLU A 108 4.29 15.67 -10.28
CA GLU A 108 3.13 16.12 -9.52
C GLU A 108 2.01 15.07 -9.46
N TRP A 109 2.08 14.20 -8.46
CA TRP A 109 0.93 13.42 -8.00
C TRP A 109 -0.08 14.41 -7.40
N ASP A 110 -0.78 15.11 -8.29
CA ASP A 110 -1.89 15.99 -8.02
C ASP A 110 -3.03 15.12 -7.46
N LEU A 111 -3.16 15.15 -6.14
CA LEU A 111 -4.20 14.48 -5.35
C LEU A 111 -5.43 15.39 -5.16
N GLU A 112 -5.72 16.28 -6.10
CA GLU A 112 -6.93 17.11 -6.11
C GLU A 112 -7.92 16.65 -7.19
N ASP A 113 -8.59 15.51 -6.96
CA ASP A 113 -9.97 15.33 -7.45
C ASP A 113 -10.70 14.17 -6.73
N LEU A 114 -10.83 14.30 -5.41
CA LEU A 114 -11.81 13.52 -4.65
C LEU A 114 -12.90 14.48 -4.16
N ASP A 115 -13.74 14.90 -5.10
CA ASP A 115 -15.05 15.49 -4.83
C ASP A 115 -16.13 14.61 -5.48
N ASP A 116 -16.41 13.48 -4.83
CA ASP A 116 -17.64 12.69 -5.04
C ASP A 116 -18.67 13.14 -3.98
N GLU A 117 -19.25 14.33 -4.15
CA GLU A 117 -20.53 14.69 -3.52
C GLU A 117 -21.69 14.14 -4.38
N ASP A 118 -21.92 12.83 -4.28
CA ASP A 118 -23.15 12.18 -4.75
C ASP A 118 -24.23 12.36 -3.65
N ASP A 119 -24.82 13.56 -3.61
CA ASP A 119 -25.94 13.91 -2.71
C ASP A 119 -27.28 13.61 -3.40
N ASP A 120 -27.68 12.34 -3.39
CA ASP A 120 -29.04 11.91 -3.68
C ASP A 120 -29.96 12.25 -2.48
N GLU A 121 -30.38 13.52 -2.37
CA GLU A 121 -31.51 13.91 -1.52
C GLU A 121 -32.84 13.75 -2.28
N ASP A 122 -33.48 12.60 -2.02
CA ASP A 122 -34.92 12.36 -2.11
C ASP A 122 -35.67 13.26 -1.10
N ASP A 123 -36.37 14.31 -1.54
CA ASP A 123 -37.63 14.70 -0.88
C ASP A 123 -38.63 15.54 -1.72
N SER A 124 -39.83 14.95 -1.84
CA SER A 124 -41.20 15.50 -1.80
C SER A 124 -41.71 16.76 -2.54
N GLU A 125 -42.85 16.49 -3.22
CA GLU A 125 -44.10 17.26 -3.32
C GLU A 125 -44.09 18.69 -3.95
N GLN A 126 -44.72 18.80 -5.13
CA GLN A 126 -45.63 19.92 -5.39
C GLN A 126 -46.95 19.48 -6.05
N LYS A 127 -48.02 19.57 -5.24
CA LYS A 127 -49.41 19.56 -5.66
C LYS A 127 -49.70 20.77 -6.55
N HIS A 128 -50.38 20.55 -7.67
CA HIS A 128 -51.44 21.48 -8.07
C HIS A 128 -52.59 20.72 -8.76
N PHE A 129 -53.66 20.55 -8.00
CA PHE A 129 -55.00 20.28 -8.51
C PHE A 129 -55.65 21.61 -8.93
N ILE A 130 -56.13 21.67 -10.16
CA ILE A 130 -57.46 22.12 -10.66
C ILE A 130 -57.28 22.46 -12.14
#